data_AF-A0A1G6USQ0-F1
#
_entry.id   AF-A0A1G6USQ0-F1
#
_cell.length_a   1.000
_cell.length_b   1.000
_cell.length_c   1.000
_cell.angle_alpha   90.00
_cell.angle_beta   90.00
_cell.angle_gamma   90.00
#
_symmetry.space_group_name_H-M   'P 1'
#
loop_
_entity.id
_entity.type
_entity.pdbx_description
1 polymer ?
#
loop_
_entity_poly.entity_id
_entity_poly.type
_entity_poly.pdbx_seq_one_letter_code
_entity_poly.pdbx_strand_id
1 'polypeptide(L)'
;MGSVPNLPPQQLVPKKQINPNNNLQTNKKLRRRLLLALAFMLPMVISIQICIYKQEQMIQEKQITLNKEKKRLSEVELIGRYFENDIKTLTESEEGILKFARKLYGFSRPDETIFQITE
;
A
#
# COMPACT_ATOMS: atom_id res chain seq x y z
N MET A 1 66.55 -67.63 -37.62
CA MET A 1 66.11 -67.03 -36.34
C MET A 1 65.52 -65.67 -36.66
N GLY A 2 64.22 -65.52 -36.43
CA GLY A 2 63.43 -64.38 -36.90
C GLY A 2 63.60 -63.14 -36.02
N SER A 3 63.68 -61.98 -36.66
CA SER A 3 63.67 -60.67 -36.01
C SER A 3 62.24 -60.28 -35.64
N VAL A 4 62.01 -60.07 -34.34
CA VAL A 4 60.74 -59.62 -33.76
C VAL A 4 60.49 -58.15 -34.14
N PRO A 5 59.27 -57.75 -34.59
CA PRO A 5 58.97 -56.35 -34.86
C PRO A 5 58.65 -55.60 -33.56
N ASN A 6 59.31 -54.46 -33.35
CA ASN A 6 59.03 -53.55 -32.24
C ASN A 6 57.64 -52.91 -32.41
N LEU A 7 56.78 -53.08 -31.41
CA LEU A 7 55.51 -52.35 -31.25
C LEU A 7 55.76 -50.85 -31.00
N PRO A 8 54.89 -49.94 -31.48
CA PRO A 8 55.05 -48.50 -31.26
C PRO A 8 54.73 -48.12 -29.80
N PRO A 9 55.46 -47.18 -29.18
CA PRO A 9 55.14 -46.71 -27.85
C PRO A 9 53.87 -45.86 -27.85
N GLN A 10 52.88 -46.28 -27.05
CA GLN A 10 51.72 -45.49 -26.67
C GLN A 10 52.19 -44.19 -26.00
N GLN A 11 51.92 -43.04 -26.61
CA GLN A 11 52.15 -41.74 -25.96
C GLN A 11 51.06 -41.48 -24.91
N LEU A 12 51.50 -41.39 -23.65
CA LEU A 12 50.71 -40.98 -22.50
C LEU A 12 50.03 -39.63 -22.75
N VAL A 13 48.73 -39.57 -22.44
CA VAL A 13 47.95 -38.33 -22.32
C VAL A 13 48.66 -37.37 -21.34
N PRO A 14 48.92 -36.11 -21.70
CA PRO A 14 49.60 -35.18 -20.80
C PRO A 14 48.67 -34.81 -19.64
N LYS A 15 49.04 -35.24 -18.43
CA LYS A 15 48.41 -34.83 -17.17
C LYS A 15 48.62 -33.32 -17.00
N LYS A 16 47.55 -32.55 -17.15
CA LYS A 16 47.55 -31.08 -16.99
C LYS A 16 47.96 -30.73 -15.56
N GLN A 17 49.21 -30.30 -15.36
CA GLN A 17 49.65 -29.78 -14.07
C GLN A 17 48.95 -28.43 -13.82
N ILE A 18 48.08 -28.41 -12.82
CA ILE A 18 47.39 -27.19 -12.38
C ILE A 18 48.40 -26.39 -11.54
N ASN A 19 48.94 -25.31 -12.12
CA ASN A 19 49.82 -24.39 -11.42
C ASN A 19 49.00 -23.60 -10.35
N PRO A 20 49.32 -23.72 -9.05
CA PRO A 20 48.56 -23.09 -7.98
C PRO A 20 48.59 -21.55 -8.02
N ASN A 21 49.61 -20.95 -8.65
CA ASN A 21 49.73 -19.49 -8.78
C ASN A 21 48.60 -18.90 -9.67
N ASN A 22 48.18 -19.66 -10.67
CA ASN A 22 47.15 -19.24 -11.63
C ASN A 22 45.76 -19.14 -10.96
N ASN A 23 45.48 -20.03 -9.99
CA ASN A 23 44.23 -20.08 -9.23
C ASN A 23 44.09 -18.90 -8.26
N LEU A 24 45.21 -18.40 -7.70
CA LEU A 24 45.19 -17.23 -6.81
C LEU A 24 44.84 -15.95 -7.60
N GLN A 25 45.37 -15.84 -8.84
CA GLN A 25 45.17 -14.68 -9.69
C GLN A 25 43.75 -14.64 -10.30
N THR A 26 43.17 -15.79 -10.66
CA THR A 26 41.78 -15.90 -11.14
C THR A 26 40.77 -15.62 -10.03
N ASN A 27 41.00 -16.08 -8.79
CA ASN A 27 40.16 -15.77 -7.65
C ASN A 27 40.13 -14.26 -7.32
N LYS A 28 41.26 -13.55 -7.43
CA LYS A 28 41.31 -12.09 -7.27
C LYS A 28 40.49 -11.35 -8.33
N LYS A 29 40.56 -11.80 -9.60
CA LYS A 29 39.75 -11.24 -10.69
C LYS A 29 38.26 -11.51 -10.50
N LEU A 30 37.89 -12.72 -10.04
CA LEU A 30 36.52 -13.10 -9.74
C LEU A 30 35.93 -12.25 -8.61
N ARG A 31 36.68 -12.07 -7.51
CA ARG A 31 36.27 -11.19 -6.39
C ARG A 31 36.04 -9.76 -6.84
N ARG A 32 36.91 -9.21 -7.69
CA ARG A 32 36.75 -7.85 -8.21
C ARG A 32 35.49 -7.70 -9.06
N ARG A 33 35.13 -8.70 -9.88
CA ARG A 33 33.88 -8.71 -10.65
C ARG A 33 32.66 -8.80 -9.76
N LEU A 34 32.72 -9.63 -8.71
CA LEU A 34 31.63 -9.79 -7.75
C LEU A 34 31.38 -8.51 -6.94
N LEU A 35 32.45 -7.84 -6.51
CA LEU A 35 32.37 -6.54 -5.85
C LEU A 35 31.79 -5.46 -6.77
N LEU A 36 32.17 -5.44 -8.05
CA LEU A 36 31.59 -4.50 -9.02
C LEU A 36 30.08 -4.75 -9.22
N ALA A 37 29.68 -6.02 -9.35
CA ALA A 37 28.28 -6.39 -9.49
C ALA A 37 27.47 -6.00 -8.25
N LEU A 38 28.00 -6.25 -7.04
CA LEU A 38 27.38 -5.84 -5.79
C LEU A 38 27.27 -4.31 -5.69
N ALA A 39 28.33 -3.57 -6.03
CA ALA A 39 28.33 -2.11 -6.00
C ALA A 39 27.29 -1.51 -6.96
N PHE A 40 26.97 -2.21 -8.06
CA PHE A 40 25.94 -1.79 -9.00
C PHE A 40 24.52 -2.16 -8.52
N MET A 41 24.35 -3.35 -7.93
CA MET A 41 23.02 -3.85 -7.53
C MET A 41 22.53 -3.30 -6.19
N LEU A 42 23.42 -3.09 -5.21
CA LEU A 42 23.06 -2.60 -3.87
C LEU A 42 22.32 -1.25 -3.89
N PRO A 43 22.77 -0.22 -4.64
CA PRO A 43 22.07 1.07 -4.71
C PRO A 43 20.65 0.93 -5.27
N MET A 44 20.45 0.04 -6.25
CA MET A 44 19.13 -0.21 -6.83
C MET A 44 18.18 -0.81 -5.79
N VAL A 45 18.62 -1.83 -5.06
CA VAL A 45 17.81 -2.47 -4.01
C VAL A 45 17.46 -1.49 -2.89
N ILE A 46 18.44 -0.70 -2.42
CA ILE A 46 18.21 0.30 -1.37
C ILE A 46 17.22 1.37 -1.85
N SER A 47 17.36 1.83 -3.10
CA SER A 47 16.47 2.84 -3.68
C SER A 47 15.04 2.32 -3.76
N ILE A 48 14.83 1.08 -4.22
CA ILE A 48 13.50 0.45 -4.27
C ILE A 48 12.92 0.33 -2.86
N GLN A 49 13.72 -0.08 -1.87
CA GLN A 49 13.25 -0.21 -0.49
C GLN A 49 12.79 1.15 0.09
N ILE A 50 13.53 2.22 -0.18
CA ILE A 50 13.16 3.58 0.23
C ILE A 50 11.87 4.03 -0.45
N CYS A 51 11.72 3.74 -1.75
CA CYS A 51 10.50 4.06 -2.49
C CYS A 51 9.29 3.32 -1.91
N ILE A 52 9.41 2.02 -1.64
CA ILE A 52 8.34 1.22 -1.04
C ILE A 52 7.97 1.78 0.34
N TYR A 53 8.96 2.07 1.19
CA TYR A 53 8.71 2.63 2.52
C TYR A 53 7.97 3.96 2.46
N LYS A 54 8.37 4.87 1.57
CA LYS A 54 7.67 6.15 1.39
C LYS A 54 6.25 5.97 0.84
N GLN A 55 6.06 5.01 -0.06
CA GLN A 55 4.73 4.70 -0.59
C GLN A 55 3.82 4.16 0.51
N GLU A 56 4.33 3.28 1.37
CA GLU A 56 3.57 2.74 2.50
C GLU A 56 3.14 3.85 3.47
N GLN A 57 4.04 4.76 3.84
CA GLN A 57 3.70 5.91 4.68
C GLN A 57 2.60 6.78 4.04
N MET A 58 2.74 7.10 2.75
CA MET A 58 1.75 7.89 2.03
C MET A 58 0.39 7.18 1.95
N ILE A 59 0.37 5.86 1.77
CA ILE A 59 -0.86 5.06 1.77
C ILE A 59 -1.53 5.12 3.14
N GLN A 60 -0.77 4.98 4.23
CA GLN A 60 -1.32 5.06 5.58
C GLN A 60 -1.91 6.44 5.87
N GLU A 61 -1.21 7.52 5.53
CA GLU A 61 -1.72 8.90 5.68
C GLU A 61 -3.01 9.13 4.88
N LYS A 62 -3.03 8.65 3.62
CA LYS A 62 -4.22 8.72 2.77
C LYS A 62 -5.37 7.91 3.35
N GLN A 63 -5.11 6.74 3.92
CA GLN A 63 -6.13 5.89 4.55
C GLN A 63 -6.75 6.58 5.77
N ILE A 64 -5.94 7.21 6.62
CA ILE A 64 -6.43 7.99 7.77
C ILE A 64 -7.32 9.14 7.30
N THR A 65 -6.87 9.87 6.29
CA THR A 65 -7.62 10.99 5.72
C THR A 65 -8.95 10.52 5.12
N LEU A 66 -8.93 9.43 4.35
CA LEU A 66 -10.11 8.84 3.75
C LEU A 66 -11.11 8.39 4.81
N ASN A 67 -10.65 7.73 5.88
CA ASN A 67 -11.53 7.32 6.98
C ASN A 67 -12.17 8.53 7.68
N LYS A 68 -11.42 9.62 7.87
CA LYS A 68 -11.92 10.86 8.45
C LYS A 68 -13.01 11.49 7.55
N GLU A 69 -12.75 11.59 6.26
CA GLU A 69 -13.71 12.15 5.30
C GLU A 69 -14.95 11.25 5.14
N LYS A 70 -14.78 9.93 5.17
CA LYS A 70 -15.90 8.98 5.19
C LYS A 70 -16.79 9.18 6.42
N LYS A 71 -16.18 9.40 7.60
CA LYS A 71 -16.94 9.70 8.82
C LYS A 71 -17.72 11.01 8.68
N ARG A 72 -17.06 12.08 8.21
CA ARG A 72 -17.72 13.38 7.94
C ARG A 72 -18.88 13.23 6.96
N LEU A 73 -18.68 12.49 5.87
CA LEU A 73 -19.73 12.22 4.90
C LEU A 73 -20.93 11.51 5.54
N SER A 74 -20.69 10.50 6.38
CA SER A 74 -21.78 9.80 7.08
C SER A 74 -22.54 10.68 8.07
N GLU A 75 -21.84 11.61 8.75
CA GLU A 75 -22.46 12.58 9.65
C GLU A 75 -23.36 13.55 8.85
N VAL A 76 -22.86 14.07 7.73
CA VAL A 76 -23.62 14.96 6.84
C VAL A 76 -24.82 14.24 6.21
N GLU A 77 -24.67 12.99 5.80
CA GLU A 77 -25.77 12.19 5.25
C GLU A 77 -26.87 11.96 6.31
N LEU A 78 -26.49 11.70 7.55
CA LEU A 78 -27.44 11.53 8.65
C LEU A 78 -28.19 12.83 8.95
N ILE A 79 -27.49 13.97 8.96
CA ILE A 79 -28.09 15.30 9.09
C ILE A 79 -29.04 15.58 7.91
N GLY A 80 -28.63 15.24 6.68
CA GLY A 80 -29.47 15.39 5.48
C GLY A 80 -30.78 14.61 5.58
N ARG A 81 -30.72 13.34 5.99
CA ARG A 81 -31.93 12.53 6.23
C ARG A 81 -32.82 13.11 7.33
N TYR A 82 -32.21 13.65 8.39
CA TYR A 82 -32.97 14.29 9.46
C TYR A 82 -33.74 15.51 8.94
N PHE A 83 -33.08 16.38 8.14
CA PHE A 83 -33.75 17.52 7.52
C PHE A 83 -34.81 17.12 6.49
N GLU A 84 -34.58 16.07 5.71
CA GLU A 84 -35.58 15.58 4.75
C GLU A 84 -36.87 15.13 5.48
N ASN A 85 -36.73 14.45 6.61
CA ASN A 85 -37.87 14.07 7.45
C ASN A 85 -38.58 15.28 8.06
N ASP A 86 -37.83 16.29 8.52
CA ASP A 86 -38.39 17.52 9.07
C ASP A 86 -39.16 18.30 7.99
N ILE A 87 -38.59 18.45 6.77
CA ILE A 87 -39.25 19.10 5.63
C ILE A 87 -40.52 18.35 5.24
N LYS A 88 -40.46 17.01 5.18
CA LYS A 88 -41.63 16.19 4.89
C LYS A 88 -42.73 16.41 5.92
N THR A 89 -42.36 16.40 7.20
CA THR A 89 -43.30 16.65 8.32
C THR A 89 -43.93 18.04 8.22
N LEU A 90 -43.16 19.05 7.81
CA LEU A 90 -43.65 20.42 7.60
C LEU A 90 -44.57 20.57 6.38
N THR A 91 -44.44 19.70 5.38
CA THR A 91 -45.18 19.82 4.10
C THR A 91 -46.42 18.92 4.03
N GLU A 92 -46.47 17.83 4.81
CA GLU A 92 -47.57 16.85 4.75
C GLU A 92 -48.88 17.32 5.42
N SER A 93 -48.82 18.01 6.56
CA SER A 93 -50.04 18.43 7.28
C SER A 93 -49.80 19.52 8.32
N GLU A 94 -50.86 20.26 8.65
CA GLU A 94 -50.87 21.27 9.73
C GLU A 94 -50.52 20.66 11.10
N GLU A 95 -50.98 19.43 11.38
CA GLU A 95 -50.58 18.68 12.58
C GLU A 95 -49.09 18.34 12.61
N GLY A 96 -48.48 18.07 11.45
CA GLY A 96 -47.04 17.89 11.31
C GLY A 96 -46.27 19.17 11.68
N ILE A 97 -46.74 20.33 11.19
CA ILE A 97 -46.19 21.64 11.54
C ILE A 97 -46.29 21.91 13.05
N LEU A 98 -47.45 21.66 13.64
CA LEU A 98 -47.66 21.82 15.09
C LEU A 98 -46.75 20.88 15.90
N LYS A 99 -46.58 19.63 15.47
CA LYS A 99 -45.68 18.67 16.12
C LYS A 99 -44.21 19.11 16.04
N PHE A 100 -43.80 19.63 14.89
CA PHE A 100 -42.46 20.18 14.68
C PHE A 100 -42.20 21.41 15.56
N ALA A 101 -43.15 22.35 15.61
CA ALA A 101 -43.09 23.51 16.49
C ALA A 101 -43.02 23.11 17.97
N ARG A 102 -43.84 22.14 18.41
CA ARG A 102 -43.77 21.61 19.80
C ARG A 102 -42.38 21.12 20.15
N LYS A 103 -41.75 20.34 19.26
CA LYS A 103 -40.38 19.84 19.43
C LYS A 103 -39.34 20.96 19.48
N LEU A 104 -39.45 21.97 18.63
CA LEU A 104 -38.50 23.10 18.58
C LEU A 104 -38.55 23.97 19.84
N TYR A 105 -39.75 24.27 20.33
CA TYR A 105 -39.94 25.19 21.45
C TYR A 105 -40.02 24.49 22.82
N GLY A 106 -39.81 23.16 22.86
CA GLY A 106 -39.77 22.39 24.10
C GLY A 106 -41.13 22.19 24.78
N PHE A 107 -42.21 22.25 24.02
CA PHE A 107 -43.55 21.98 24.54
C PHE A 107 -43.70 20.50 24.89
N SER A 108 -44.13 20.24 26.11
CA SER A 108 -44.14 18.91 26.73
C SER A 108 -45.46 18.18 26.54
N ARG A 109 -46.57 18.91 26.31
CA ARG A 109 -47.90 18.33 26.22
C ARG A 109 -48.67 18.80 24.97
N PRO A 110 -49.54 17.95 24.40
CA PRO A 110 -50.31 18.30 23.21
C PRO A 110 -51.36 19.40 23.43
N ASP A 111 -51.77 19.64 24.67
CA ASP A 111 -52.71 20.68 25.11
C ASP A 111 -52.08 22.08 25.27
N GLU A 112 -50.76 22.19 25.19
CA GLU A 112 -50.09 23.49 25.18
C GLU A 112 -50.40 24.24 23.87
N THR A 113 -50.83 25.50 24.00
CA THR A 113 -51.32 26.33 22.88
C THR A 113 -50.15 26.97 22.13
N ILE A 114 -50.09 26.76 20.81
CA ILE A 114 -49.14 27.42 19.91
C ILE A 114 -49.89 28.49 19.13
N PHE A 115 -49.38 29.72 19.17
CA PHE A 115 -49.90 30.83 18.37
C PHE A 115 -49.04 31.00 17.13
N GLN A 116 -49.65 30.91 15.94
CA GLN A 116 -49.00 31.30 14.71
C GLN A 116 -49.03 32.83 14.61
N ILE A 117 -47.86 33.46 14.62
CA ILE A 117 -47.73 34.89 14.40
C ILE A 117 -47.64 35.09 12.89
N THR A 118 -48.68 35.65 12.28
CA THR A 118 -48.68 36.07 10.87
C THR A 118 -48.41 37.58 10.85
N GLU A 119 -47.39 38.03 10.13
CA GLU A 119 -47.21 39.46 9.77
C GLU A 119 -48.21 39.86 8.68
#